data_AF-A0A843E7B9-F1
#
_entry.id   AF-A0A843E7B9-F1
#
_cell.length_a   1.000
_cell.length_b   1.000
_cell.length_c   1.000
_cell.angle_alpha   90.00
_cell.angle_beta   90.00
_cell.angle_gamma   90.00
#
_symmetry.space_group_name_H-M   'P 1'
#
loop_
_entity.id
_entity.type
_entity.pdbx_description
1 polymer ?
#
loop_
_entity_poly.entity_id
_entity_poly.type
_entity_poly.pdbx_seq_one_letter_code
_entity_poly.pdbx_strand_id
1 'polypeptide(L)'
;MPGLREWLNSDIGAPKSSPGSKLEVIEQNDSLYSEWDDGDDEGSKSLDAQYHIGIVRKLTFIIVCIILMFFSAGFIITQQDGYAIEYWDVYRVVWNHIINGTPNPDVDGWKAYFDDHVVCNLRLPRIAIGLVAGFGLAVAGAVMQSTMKNPMADSYTTGVSSGAAFGAALAIVLNVTIIGHDGDLLLLAFLFSLV
;
A
#
# COMPACT_ATOMS: atom_id res chain seq x y z
N MET A 1 2.34 79.80 -28.80
CA MET A 1 1.68 78.77 -27.97
C MET A 1 1.87 79.12 -26.50
N PRO A 2 0.89 79.77 -25.85
CA PRO A 2 1.05 80.41 -24.54
C PRO A 2 0.51 79.56 -23.38
N GLY A 3 0.98 78.30 -23.24
CA GLY A 3 0.45 77.38 -22.20
C GLY A 3 1.50 76.60 -21.41
N LEU A 4 2.75 76.49 -21.89
CA LEU A 4 3.75 75.65 -21.21
C LEU A 4 4.48 76.35 -20.06
N ARG A 5 4.49 77.68 -20.02
CA ARG A 5 5.17 78.46 -18.96
C ARG A 5 4.33 78.56 -17.68
N GLU A 6 3.03 78.35 -17.77
CA GLU A 6 2.10 78.43 -16.64
C GLU A 6 2.08 77.12 -15.84
N TRP A 7 2.23 75.98 -16.51
CA TRP A 7 2.33 74.66 -15.87
C TRP A 7 3.66 74.47 -15.11
N LEU A 8 4.77 74.99 -15.64
CA LEU A 8 6.07 74.86 -14.96
C LEU A 8 6.19 75.75 -13.70
N ASN A 9 5.36 76.79 -13.59
CA ASN A 9 5.34 77.69 -12.44
C ASN A 9 4.35 77.26 -11.34
N SER A 10 3.46 76.30 -11.60
CA SER A 10 2.57 75.73 -10.56
C SER A 10 3.27 74.67 -9.70
N ASP A 11 4.30 74.01 -10.23
CA ASP A 11 4.97 72.89 -9.56
C ASP A 11 6.23 73.30 -8.79
N ILE A 12 6.71 74.53 -8.96
CA ILE A 12 7.85 75.09 -8.21
C ILE A 12 7.32 76.08 -7.16
N GLY A 13 6.42 75.58 -6.31
CA GLY A 13 6.07 76.22 -5.05
C GLY A 13 7.10 75.86 -3.98
N ALA A 14 7.79 76.87 -3.45
CA ALA A 14 8.76 76.77 -2.36
C ALA A 14 8.22 75.96 -1.14
N PRO A 15 9.11 75.28 -0.37
CA PRO A 15 8.70 74.44 0.75
C PRO A 15 7.94 75.28 1.78
N LYS A 16 6.67 74.96 1.99
CA LYS A 16 5.88 75.55 3.08
C LYS A 16 6.42 75.04 4.41
N SER A 17 7.22 75.87 5.09
CA SER A 17 7.47 75.72 6.52
C SER A 17 6.16 76.00 7.26
N SER A 18 5.39 74.96 7.59
CA SER A 18 4.19 75.10 8.41
C SER A 18 4.56 74.97 9.90
N PRO A 19 4.26 76.00 10.74
CA PRO A 19 4.50 75.95 12.17
C PRO A 19 3.40 75.14 12.86
N GLY A 20 3.81 74.15 13.67
CA GLY A 20 2.95 73.55 14.69
C GLY A 20 1.89 72.56 14.21
N SER A 21 2.29 71.43 13.63
CA SER A 21 1.49 70.21 13.73
C SER A 21 2.06 69.37 14.86
N LYS A 22 1.29 69.20 15.94
CA LYS A 22 1.56 68.13 16.91
C LYS A 22 1.71 66.84 16.10
N LEU A 23 2.89 66.22 16.19
CA LEU A 23 3.10 64.88 15.71
C LEU A 23 2.19 64.00 16.58
N GLU A 24 0.98 63.76 16.10
CA GLU A 24 0.17 62.66 16.59
C GLU A 24 0.95 61.42 16.17
N VAL A 25 1.68 60.86 17.14
CA VAL A 25 2.31 59.56 17.00
C VAL A 25 1.16 58.61 16.73
N ILE A 26 0.99 58.24 15.45
CA ILE A 26 0.08 57.17 15.06
C ILE A 26 0.61 55.96 15.82
N GLU A 27 -0.05 55.62 16.92
CA GLU A 27 0.23 54.42 17.69
C GLU A 27 0.05 53.27 16.71
N GLN A 28 1.17 52.69 16.29
CA GLN A 28 1.20 51.61 15.33
C GLN A 28 0.50 50.45 16.03
N ASN A 29 -0.75 50.21 15.63
CA ASN A 29 -1.60 49.24 16.28
C ASN A 29 -1.11 47.83 15.90
N ASP A 30 -0.11 47.34 16.65
CA ASP A 30 0.44 45.99 16.50
C ASP A 30 -0.62 44.91 16.71
N SER A 31 -1.73 45.24 17.38
CA SER A 31 -2.88 44.34 17.52
C SER A 31 -3.55 44.02 16.19
N LEU A 32 -3.39 44.88 15.18
CA LEU A 32 -4.00 44.72 13.87
C LEU A 32 -3.24 43.70 13.01
N TYR A 33 -1.98 43.39 13.35
CA TYR A 33 -1.21 42.30 12.73
C TYR A 33 -1.35 40.99 13.50
N SER A 34 -1.55 41.02 14.82
CA SER A 34 -1.80 39.79 15.61
C SER A 34 -3.13 39.11 15.24
N GLU A 35 -4.13 39.87 14.77
CA GLU A 35 -5.45 39.32 14.42
C GLU A 35 -5.46 38.51 13.11
N TRP A 36 -4.45 38.68 12.24
CA TRP A 36 -4.30 37.89 11.00
C TRP A 36 -3.34 36.70 11.17
N ASP A 37 -2.51 36.69 12.22
CA ASP A 37 -1.57 35.60 12.52
C ASP A 37 -2.28 34.38 13.15
N ASP A 38 -3.42 34.60 13.82
CA ASP A 38 -4.20 33.53 14.46
C ASP A 38 -5.05 32.69 13.47
N GLY A 39 -5.34 33.22 12.27
CA GLY A 39 -6.25 32.60 11.30
C GLY A 39 -5.63 31.44 10.49
N ASP A 40 -4.31 31.45 10.32
CA ASP A 40 -3.59 30.45 9.53
C ASP A 40 -3.28 29.18 10.35
N ASP A 41 -3.17 29.34 11.66
CA ASP A 41 -2.77 28.28 12.60
C ASP A 41 -3.94 27.36 12.98
N GLU A 42 -5.19 27.87 13.03
CA GLU A 42 -6.39 27.04 13.21
C GLU A 42 -6.72 26.21 11.96
N GLY A 43 -6.52 26.78 10.76
CA GLY A 43 -6.69 26.09 9.49
C GLY A 43 -5.66 24.98 9.28
N SER A 44 -4.39 25.22 9.62
CA SER A 44 -3.34 24.19 9.54
C SER A 44 -3.58 23.05 10.54
N LYS A 45 -3.93 23.37 11.81
CA LYS A 45 -4.26 22.38 12.85
C LYS A 45 -5.49 21.54 12.49
N SER A 46 -6.48 22.12 11.83
CA SER A 46 -7.68 21.42 11.32
C SER A 46 -7.35 20.45 10.18
N LEU A 47 -6.46 20.84 9.27
CA LEU A 47 -6.06 20.04 8.11
C LEU A 47 -5.17 18.87 8.54
N ASP A 48 -4.24 19.10 9.48
CA ASP A 48 -3.38 18.08 10.06
C ASP A 48 -4.18 17.06 10.88
N ALA A 49 -5.13 17.52 11.70
CA ALA A 49 -6.01 16.64 12.48
C ALA A 49 -6.87 15.73 11.58
N GLN A 50 -7.42 16.26 10.49
CA GLN A 50 -8.22 15.48 9.55
C GLN A 50 -7.39 14.48 8.73
N TYR A 51 -6.15 14.83 8.37
CA TYR A 51 -5.21 13.94 7.70
C TYR A 51 -4.88 12.71 8.55
N HIS A 52 -4.58 12.92 9.84
CA HIS A 52 -4.24 11.84 10.75
C HIS A 52 -5.41 10.88 11.01
N ILE A 53 -6.64 11.38 11.13
CA ILE A 53 -7.83 10.53 11.31
C ILE A 53 -8.04 9.60 10.10
N GLY A 54 -7.83 10.11 8.88
CA GLY A 54 -7.92 9.32 7.65
C GLY A 54 -6.84 8.23 7.56
N ILE A 55 -5.62 8.55 7.97
CA ILE A 55 -4.49 7.61 7.96
C ILE A 55 -4.62 6.55 9.03
N VAL A 56 -4.99 6.91 10.26
CA VAL A 56 -5.16 5.95 11.36
C VAL A 56 -6.24 4.93 11.00
N ARG A 57 -7.34 5.32 10.37
CA ARG A 57 -8.38 4.37 9.95
C ARG A 57 -7.90 3.37 8.89
N LYS A 58 -7.09 3.83 7.92
CA LYS A 58 -6.47 2.97 6.90
C LYS A 58 -5.43 2.04 7.53
N LEU A 59 -4.60 2.57 8.43
CA LEU A 59 -3.56 1.81 9.12
C LEU A 59 -4.19 0.73 10.03
N THR A 60 -5.23 1.08 10.79
CA THR A 60 -5.99 0.14 11.60
C THR A 60 -6.60 -0.97 10.74
N PHE A 61 -7.18 -0.63 9.57
CA PHE A 61 -7.72 -1.63 8.65
C PHE A 61 -6.63 -2.61 8.15
N ILE A 62 -5.46 -2.10 7.77
CA ILE A 62 -4.32 -2.92 7.32
C ILE A 62 -3.84 -3.83 8.45
N ILE A 63 -3.69 -3.30 9.67
CA ILE A 63 -3.27 -4.08 10.84
C ILE A 63 -4.28 -5.20 11.13
N VAL A 64 -5.58 -4.92 11.09
CA VAL A 64 -6.63 -5.93 11.27
C VAL A 64 -6.55 -7.01 10.19
N CYS A 65 -6.34 -6.64 8.92
CA CYS A 65 -6.16 -7.61 7.84
C CYS A 65 -4.92 -8.49 8.04
N ILE A 66 -3.80 -7.93 8.49
CA ILE A 66 -2.58 -8.68 8.78
C ILE A 66 -2.80 -9.65 9.95
N ILE A 67 -3.46 -9.20 11.02
CA ILE A 67 -3.79 -10.06 12.16
C ILE A 67 -4.69 -11.21 11.71
N LEU A 68 -5.77 -10.92 10.99
CA LEU A 68 -6.68 -11.93 10.44
C LEU A 68 -5.95 -12.91 9.51
N MET A 69 -5.02 -12.42 8.69
CA MET A 69 -4.19 -13.26 7.84
C MET A 69 -3.33 -14.23 8.67
N PHE A 70 -2.67 -13.77 9.74
CA PHE A 70 -1.92 -14.64 10.65
C PHE A 70 -2.79 -15.72 11.32
N PHE A 71 -3.96 -15.33 11.84
CA PHE A 71 -4.89 -16.27 12.46
C PHE A 71 -5.45 -17.28 11.45
N SER A 72 -5.79 -16.82 10.23
CA SER A 72 -6.26 -17.70 9.16
C SER A 72 -5.18 -18.70 8.72
N ALA A 73 -3.91 -18.28 8.64
CA ALA A 73 -2.81 -19.16 8.27
C ALA A 73 -2.63 -20.27 9.32
N GLY A 74 -2.68 -19.93 10.61
CA GLY A 74 -2.65 -20.94 11.69
C GLY A 74 -3.88 -21.86 11.68
N PHE A 75 -5.07 -21.34 11.36
CA PHE A 75 -6.29 -22.14 11.22
C PHE A 75 -6.22 -23.11 10.04
N ILE A 76 -5.71 -22.68 8.88
CA ILE A 76 -5.51 -23.52 7.69
C ILE A 76 -4.57 -24.68 7.99
N ILE A 77 -3.53 -24.46 8.81
CA ILE A 77 -2.59 -25.54 9.16
C ILE A 77 -3.23 -26.53 10.15
N THR A 78 -4.13 -26.08 11.02
CA THR A 78 -4.77 -26.93 12.04
C THR A 78 -5.87 -27.82 11.45
N GLN A 79 -6.64 -27.32 10.48
CA GLN A 79 -7.89 -27.94 10.01
C GLN A 79 -7.77 -28.86 8.79
N GLN A 80 -6.58 -29.39 8.47
CA GLN A 80 -6.42 -30.25 7.29
C GLN A 80 -6.64 -31.74 7.66
N ASP A 81 -7.70 -32.32 7.07
CA ASP A 81 -8.39 -33.62 7.31
C ASP A 81 -7.56 -34.92 7.41
N GLY A 82 -6.23 -34.87 7.60
CA GLY A 82 -5.37 -36.06 7.66
C GLY A 82 -4.33 -36.08 8.79
N TYR A 83 -4.03 -34.95 9.43
CA TYR A 83 -3.01 -34.90 10.50
C TYR A 83 -3.25 -33.70 11.43
N ALA A 84 -3.80 -33.99 12.61
CA ALA A 84 -4.16 -32.99 13.61
C ALA A 84 -2.92 -32.58 14.41
N ILE A 85 -2.39 -31.40 14.10
CA ILE A 85 -1.35 -30.72 14.87
C ILE A 85 -2.06 -29.66 15.72
N GLU A 86 -1.72 -29.56 16.99
CA GLU A 86 -2.24 -28.51 17.85
C GLU A 86 -1.81 -27.14 17.31
N TYR A 87 -2.71 -26.15 17.33
CA TYR A 87 -2.47 -24.80 16.79
C TYR A 87 -1.16 -24.19 17.33
N TRP A 88 -0.88 -24.40 18.61
CA TRP A 88 0.34 -23.91 19.25
C TRP A 88 1.60 -24.66 18.82
N ASP A 89 1.49 -25.94 18.49
CA ASP A 89 2.62 -26.75 18.03
C ASP A 89 3.03 -26.38 16.61
N VAL A 90 2.10 -25.95 15.76
CA VAL A 90 2.41 -25.43 14.43
C VAL A 90 3.41 -24.27 14.51
N TYR A 91 3.16 -23.31 15.39
CA TYR A 91 4.03 -22.14 15.51
C TYR A 91 5.40 -22.52 16.07
N ARG A 92 5.45 -23.49 16.98
CA ARG A 92 6.69 -24.03 17.53
C ARG A 92 7.51 -24.77 16.49
N VAL A 93 6.87 -25.61 15.67
CA VAL A 93 7.52 -26.36 14.58
C VAL A 93 8.12 -25.40 13.57
N VAL A 94 7.36 -24.40 13.10
CA VAL A 94 7.86 -23.36 12.18
C VAL A 94 9.02 -22.59 12.81
N TRP A 95 8.88 -22.18 14.08
CA TRP A 95 9.92 -21.44 14.78
C TRP A 95 11.20 -22.26 14.97
N ASN A 96 11.07 -23.53 15.35
CA ASN A 96 12.20 -24.45 15.50
C ASN A 96 12.86 -24.75 14.15
N HIS A 97 12.11 -24.91 13.07
CA HIS A 97 12.67 -25.07 11.73
C HIS A 97 13.53 -23.87 11.33
N ILE A 98 13.09 -22.66 11.65
CA ILE A 98 13.80 -21.41 11.32
C ILE A 98 15.08 -21.25 12.16
N ILE A 99 15.05 -21.57 13.45
CA ILE A 99 16.19 -21.33 14.36
C ILE A 99 17.16 -22.51 14.40
N ASN A 100 16.65 -23.73 14.51
CA ASN A 100 17.45 -24.94 14.74
C ASN A 100 17.59 -25.80 13.49
N GLY A 101 16.89 -25.48 12.40
CA GLY A 101 16.88 -26.27 11.17
C GLY A 101 15.97 -27.49 11.26
N THR A 102 16.19 -28.47 10.37
CA THR A 102 15.38 -29.69 10.31
C THR A 102 15.57 -30.55 11.56
N PRO A 103 14.49 -30.96 12.26
CA PRO A 103 14.58 -31.86 13.40
C PRO A 103 15.27 -33.16 13.01
N ASN A 104 16.16 -33.66 13.86
CA ASN A 104 16.84 -34.92 13.58
C ASN A 104 16.04 -36.08 14.20
N PRO A 105 15.58 -37.06 13.40
CA PRO A 105 14.71 -38.14 13.88
C PRO A 105 15.35 -38.99 14.98
N ASP A 106 16.68 -39.06 15.06
CA ASP A 106 17.39 -39.87 16.06
C ASP A 106 17.43 -39.24 17.46
N VAL A 107 17.27 -37.92 17.55
CA VAL A 107 17.34 -37.16 18.82
C VAL A 107 15.99 -36.58 19.23
N ASP A 108 15.20 -36.08 18.27
CA ASP A 108 13.92 -35.39 18.51
C ASP A 108 12.72 -36.33 18.29
N GLY A 109 12.96 -37.51 17.73
CA GLY A 109 11.95 -38.51 17.43
C GLY A 109 11.24 -38.30 16.09
N TRP A 110 10.73 -39.41 15.55
CA TRP A 110 10.10 -39.46 14.22
C TRP A 110 8.83 -38.60 14.09
N LYS A 111 8.13 -38.32 15.19
CA LYS A 111 6.96 -37.43 15.20
C LYS A 111 7.35 -36.00 14.84
N ALA A 112 8.38 -35.45 15.49
CA ALA A 112 8.81 -34.07 15.26
C ALA A 112 9.31 -33.86 13.82
N TYR A 113 9.99 -34.86 13.26
CA TYR A 113 10.44 -34.85 11.86
C TYR A 113 9.25 -34.81 10.88
N PHE A 114 8.22 -35.62 11.09
CA PHE A 114 7.03 -35.58 10.23
C PHE A 114 6.23 -34.29 10.37
N ASP A 115 6.07 -33.78 11.60
CA ASP A 115 5.39 -32.50 11.85
C ASP A 115 6.08 -31.39 11.06
N ASP A 116 7.41 -31.33 11.12
CA ASP A 116 8.22 -30.38 10.36
C ASP A 116 8.07 -30.56 8.86
N HIS A 117 8.20 -31.79 8.36
CA HIS A 117 8.12 -32.04 6.93
C HIS A 117 6.76 -31.63 6.34
N VAL A 118 5.66 -31.98 7.02
CA VAL A 118 4.31 -31.65 6.57
C VAL A 118 4.07 -30.15 6.62
N VAL A 119 4.47 -29.48 7.70
CA VAL A 119 4.24 -28.04 7.87
C VAL A 119 5.14 -27.24 6.92
N CYS A 120 6.45 -27.49 6.93
CA CYS A 120 7.44 -26.67 6.23
C CYS A 120 7.54 -26.98 4.73
N ASN A 121 7.45 -28.25 4.31
CA ASN A 121 7.59 -28.61 2.88
C ASN A 121 6.26 -28.70 2.12
N LEU A 122 5.14 -28.92 2.80
CA LEU A 122 3.84 -29.09 2.15
C LEU A 122 2.92 -27.86 2.34
N ARG A 123 2.76 -27.41 3.59
CA ARG A 123 1.75 -26.39 3.93
C ARG A 123 2.25 -24.96 3.76
N LEU A 124 3.45 -24.64 4.26
CA LEU A 124 4.07 -23.32 4.11
C LEU A 124 4.18 -22.85 2.64
N PRO A 125 4.72 -23.64 1.69
CA PRO A 125 4.80 -23.19 0.30
C PRO A 125 3.43 -22.94 -0.31
N ARG A 126 2.41 -23.74 0.04
CA ARG A 126 1.03 -23.54 -0.44
C ARG A 126 0.44 -22.24 0.09
N ILE A 127 0.64 -21.92 1.37
CA ILE A 127 0.21 -20.64 1.95
C ILE A 127 0.94 -19.49 1.26
N ALA A 128 2.26 -19.61 1.07
CA ALA A 128 3.06 -18.58 0.41
C ALA A 128 2.58 -18.29 -1.02
N ILE A 129 2.35 -19.32 -1.83
CA ILE A 129 1.82 -19.14 -3.20
C ILE A 129 0.40 -18.54 -3.17
N GLY A 130 -0.45 -18.97 -2.24
CA GLY A 130 -1.79 -18.40 -2.07
C GLY A 130 -1.75 -16.90 -1.72
N LEU A 131 -0.81 -16.48 -0.87
CA LEU A 131 -0.61 -15.08 -0.51
C LEU A 131 -0.10 -14.25 -1.70
N VAL A 132 0.89 -14.76 -2.43
CA VAL A 132 1.42 -14.09 -3.63
C VAL A 132 0.34 -13.95 -4.70
N ALA A 133 -0.41 -15.01 -4.96
CA ALA A 133 -1.51 -14.99 -5.92
C ALA A 133 -2.63 -14.02 -5.49
N GLY A 134 -3.04 -14.06 -4.23
CA GLY A 134 -4.06 -13.16 -3.69
C GLY A 134 -3.64 -11.69 -3.73
N PHE A 135 -2.38 -11.39 -3.38
CA PHE A 135 -1.82 -10.05 -3.49
C PHE A 135 -1.81 -9.55 -4.95
N GLY A 136 -1.35 -10.39 -5.88
CA GLY A 136 -1.38 -10.08 -7.30
C GLY A 136 -2.80 -9.78 -7.82
N LEU A 137 -3.79 -10.58 -7.41
CA LEU A 137 -5.19 -10.38 -7.79
C LEU A 137 -5.77 -9.09 -7.20
N ALA A 138 -5.44 -8.76 -5.94
CA ALA A 138 -5.87 -7.53 -5.31
C ALA A 138 -5.30 -6.29 -6.00
N VAL A 139 -4.01 -6.31 -6.36
CA VAL A 139 -3.35 -5.23 -7.08
C VAL A 139 -3.92 -5.08 -8.49
N ALA A 140 -4.08 -6.18 -9.23
CA ALA A 140 -4.69 -6.17 -10.55
C ALA A 140 -6.11 -5.57 -10.50
N GLY A 141 -6.92 -5.99 -9.52
CA GLY A 141 -8.26 -5.45 -9.26
C GLY A 141 -8.26 -3.94 -9.04
N ALA A 142 -7.39 -3.45 -8.16
CA ALA A 142 -7.27 -2.03 -7.88
C ALA A 142 -6.84 -1.21 -9.12
N VAL A 143 -5.91 -1.73 -9.92
CA VAL A 143 -5.45 -1.08 -11.17
C VAL A 143 -6.57 -1.06 -12.22
N MET A 144 -7.31 -2.17 -12.37
CA MET A 144 -8.42 -2.25 -13.32
C MET A 144 -9.54 -1.27 -12.96
N GLN A 145 -9.93 -1.25 -11.69
CA GLN A 145 -10.96 -0.32 -11.17
C GLN A 145 -10.53 1.15 -11.36
N SER A 146 -9.24 1.45 -11.18
CA SER A 146 -8.69 2.80 -11.36
C SER A 146 -8.64 3.22 -12.84
N THR A 147 -8.27 2.30 -13.73
CA THR A 147 -8.14 2.56 -15.17
C THR A 147 -9.48 2.72 -15.85
N MET A 148 -10.41 1.79 -15.57
CA MET A 148 -11.76 1.81 -16.14
C MET A 148 -12.67 2.86 -15.49
N LYS A 149 -12.23 3.47 -14.37
CA LYS A 149 -13.06 4.32 -13.49
C LYS A 149 -14.43 3.68 -13.19
N ASN A 150 -14.46 2.34 -13.13
CA ASN A 150 -15.67 1.56 -12.91
C ASN A 150 -15.44 0.62 -11.73
N PRO A 151 -16.12 0.84 -10.59
CA PRO A 151 -15.96 0.03 -9.38
C PRO A 151 -16.47 -1.41 -9.52
N MET A 152 -17.14 -1.77 -10.63
CA MET A 152 -17.61 -3.13 -10.91
C MET A 152 -16.73 -3.91 -11.89
N ALA A 153 -15.62 -3.33 -12.37
CA ALA A 153 -14.73 -3.99 -13.31
C ALA A 153 -13.89 -5.07 -12.59
N ASP A 154 -13.98 -6.31 -13.08
CA ASP A 154 -13.18 -7.44 -12.61
C ASP A 154 -11.99 -7.69 -13.55
N SER A 155 -10.80 -7.87 -12.98
CA SER A 155 -9.55 -8.12 -13.72
C SER A 155 -9.58 -9.43 -14.51
N TYR A 156 -10.44 -10.37 -14.12
CA TYR A 156 -10.62 -11.64 -14.82
C TYR A 156 -11.12 -11.47 -16.27
N THR A 157 -11.76 -10.34 -16.59
CA THR A 157 -12.41 -10.10 -17.89
C THR A 157 -11.47 -9.66 -19.02
N THR A 158 -10.17 -9.49 -18.74
CA THR A 158 -9.17 -9.00 -19.71
C THR A 158 -8.64 -10.04 -20.70
N GLY A 159 -9.13 -11.28 -20.65
CA GLY A 159 -8.71 -12.37 -21.57
C GLY A 159 -7.41 -13.08 -21.19
N VAL A 160 -6.61 -12.47 -20.30
CA VAL A 160 -5.34 -13.00 -19.75
C VAL A 160 -5.55 -14.39 -19.10
N SER A 161 -6.61 -14.56 -18.32
CA SER A 161 -6.89 -15.84 -17.65
C SER A 161 -7.31 -16.96 -18.63
N SER A 162 -8.05 -16.62 -19.69
CA SER A 162 -8.44 -17.61 -20.71
C SER A 162 -7.25 -18.02 -21.59
N GLY A 163 -6.33 -17.09 -21.88
CA GLY A 163 -5.07 -17.39 -22.55
C GLY A 163 -4.22 -18.36 -21.72
N ALA A 164 -4.00 -18.06 -20.44
CA ALA A 164 -3.26 -18.93 -19.53
C ALA A 164 -3.85 -20.35 -19.45
N ALA A 165 -5.17 -20.48 -19.34
CA ALA A 165 -5.86 -21.76 -19.28
C ALA A 165 -5.71 -22.55 -20.59
N PHE A 166 -5.80 -21.89 -21.74
CA PHE A 166 -5.57 -22.53 -23.04
C PHE A 166 -4.13 -23.01 -23.19
N GLY A 167 -3.14 -22.19 -22.81
CA GLY A 167 -1.73 -22.57 -22.83
C GLY A 167 -1.42 -23.76 -21.93
N ALA A 168 -1.98 -23.79 -20.71
CA ALA A 168 -1.84 -24.92 -19.80
C ALA A 168 -2.48 -26.20 -20.37
N ALA A 169 -3.69 -26.10 -20.94
CA ALA A 169 -4.36 -27.24 -21.57
C ALA A 169 -3.55 -27.79 -22.76
N LEU A 170 -2.97 -26.91 -23.57
CA LEU A 170 -2.14 -27.30 -24.71
C LEU A 170 -0.86 -28.00 -24.26
N ALA A 171 -0.23 -27.54 -23.17
CA ALA A 171 0.94 -28.18 -22.58
C ALA A 171 0.61 -29.60 -22.09
N ILE A 172 -0.53 -29.78 -21.44
CA ILE A 172 -1.00 -31.08 -20.93
C ILE A 172 -1.30 -32.05 -22.08
N VAL A 173 -2.05 -31.59 -23.10
CA VAL A 173 -2.51 -32.44 -24.21
C VAL A 173 -1.34 -32.83 -25.12
N LEU A 174 -0.47 -31.89 -25.45
CA LEU A 174 0.65 -32.14 -26.36
C LEU A 174 1.86 -32.76 -25.65
N ASN A 175 1.84 -32.86 -24.31
CA ASN A 175 2.93 -33.38 -23.49
C ASN A 175 4.29 -32.77 -23.87
N VAL A 176 4.30 -31.47 -24.13
CA VAL A 176 5.48 -30.75 -24.62
C VAL A 176 6.51 -30.74 -23.50
N THR A 177 7.64 -31.42 -23.72
CA THR A 177 8.77 -31.47 -22.80
C THR A 177 9.97 -30.72 -23.41
N ILE A 178 10.21 -29.48 -22.99
CA ILE A 178 11.32 -28.64 -23.44
C ILE A 178 12.34 -28.43 -22.32
N ILE A 179 11.87 -28.11 -21.11
CA ILE A 179 12.73 -27.75 -19.96
C ILE A 179 12.55 -28.76 -18.80
N GLY A 180 11.42 -29.47 -18.77
CA GLY A 180 11.08 -30.47 -17.76
C GLY A 180 9.58 -30.47 -17.49
N HIS A 181 9.03 -31.63 -17.09
CA HIS A 181 7.59 -31.89 -17.04
C HIS A 181 6.76 -30.79 -16.32
N ASP A 182 7.30 -30.20 -15.25
CA ASP A 182 6.61 -29.17 -14.46
C ASP A 182 6.82 -27.73 -14.99
N GLY A 183 7.97 -27.48 -15.64
CA GLY A 183 8.35 -26.14 -16.11
C GLY A 183 7.63 -25.74 -17.40
N ASP A 184 7.36 -26.71 -18.27
CA ASP A 184 6.77 -26.45 -19.58
C ASP A 184 5.30 -26.01 -19.49
N LEU A 185 4.57 -26.49 -18.48
CA LEU A 185 3.20 -26.07 -18.21
C LEU A 185 3.12 -24.60 -17.83
N LEU A 186 4.01 -24.15 -16.92
CA LEU A 186 4.11 -22.76 -16.49
C LEU A 186 4.51 -21.85 -17.65
N LEU A 187 5.47 -22.28 -18.46
CA LEU A 187 5.99 -21.49 -19.58
C LEU A 187 4.91 -21.29 -20.65
N LEU A 188 4.21 -22.36 -21.05
CA LEU A 188 3.19 -22.28 -22.09
C LEU A 188 1.94 -21.52 -21.62
N ALA A 189 1.54 -21.69 -20.36
CA ALA A 189 0.48 -20.89 -19.75
C ALA A 189 0.85 -19.39 -19.75
N PHE A 190 2.07 -19.04 -19.37
CA PHE A 190 2.52 -17.65 -19.36
C PHE A 190 2.59 -17.04 -20.76
N LEU A 191 3.13 -17.77 -21.74
CA LEU A 191 3.19 -17.28 -23.12
C LEU A 191 1.81 -17.03 -23.72
N PHE A 192 0.88 -17.97 -23.56
CA PHE A 192 -0.48 -17.80 -24.06
C PHE A 192 -1.28 -16.75 -23.28
N SER A 193 -0.91 -16.46 -22.03
CA SER A 193 -1.49 -15.36 -21.27
C SER A 193 -1.07 -13.98 -21.80
N LEU A 194 0.02 -13.90 -22.57
CA LEU A 194 0.57 -12.66 -23.13
C LEU A 194 0.00 -12.33 -24.53
N VAL A 195 -0.58 -13.32 -25.21
CA VAL A 195 -1.13 -13.23 -26.57
C VAL A 195 -2.61 -12.88 -26.51
#